data_AF-A0A7W0SQM8-F1
#
_entry.id   AF-A0A7W0SQM8-F1
#
_cell.length_a   1.000
_cell.length_b   1.000
_cell.length_c   1.000
_cell.angle_alpha   90.00
_cell.angle_beta   90.00
_cell.angle_gamma   90.00
#
_symmetry.space_group_name_H-M   'P 1'
#
loop_
_entity.id
_entity.type
_entity.pdbx_description
1 polymer ?
#
loop_
_entity_poly.entity_id
_entity_poly.type
_entity_poly.pdbx_seq_one_letter_code
_entity_poly.pdbx_strand_id
1 'polypeptide(L)' 'MSPTERSLQARLAAHSLHASVDSRDHTEPARRAFMARFDDEVDPGRELPEAERRRRADQAKKAYFTRLALRSAQARRRR' A
#
# COMPACT_ATOMS: atom_id res chain seq x y z
N MET A 1 31.57 0.19 -0.79
CA MET A 1 30.62 -0.07 0.29
C MET A 1 30.06 -1.49 0.18
N SER A 2 30.30 -2.33 1.19
CA SER A 2 29.90 -3.75 1.22
C SER A 2 28.38 -3.94 1.44
N PRO A 3 27.80 -5.11 1.14
CA PRO A 3 26.39 -5.41 1.43
C PRO A 3 26.02 -5.25 2.91
N THR A 4 26.93 -5.61 3.82
CA THR A 4 26.75 -5.49 5.26
C THR A 4 26.70 -4.02 5.69
N GLU A 5 27.63 -3.20 5.19
CA GLU A 5 27.65 -1.76 5.50
C GLU A 5 26.39 -1.06 4.99
N ARG A 6 25.91 -1.41 3.78
CA ARG A 6 24.64 -0.87 3.24
C ARG A 6 23.45 -1.22 4.14
N SER A 7 23.42 -2.45 4.64
CA SER A 7 22.36 -2.90 5.53
C SER A 7 22.38 -2.17 6.88
N LEU A 8 23.57 -1.92 7.43
CA LEU A 8 23.73 -1.15 8.67
C LEU A 8 23.31 0.31 8.49
N GLN A 9 23.71 0.94 7.38
CA GLN A 9 23.26 2.31 7.07
C GLN A 9 21.74 2.42 6.92
N ALA A 10 21.10 1.47 6.23
CA ALA A 10 19.65 1.47 6.08
C ALA A 10 18.93 1.36 7.43
N ARG A 11 19.44 0.52 8.35
CA ARG A 11 18.89 0.40 9.71
C ARG A 11 19.09 1.67 10.51
N LEU A 12 20.28 2.28 10.46
CA LEU A 12 20.56 3.55 11.13
C LEU A 12 19.57 4.62 10.67
N ALA A 13 19.39 4.78 9.36
CA ALA A 13 18.43 5.72 8.78
C ALA A 13 16.99 5.45 9.24
N ALA A 14 16.56 4.19 9.26
CA ALA A 14 15.22 3.82 9.71
C ALA A 14 14.99 4.16 11.19
N HIS A 15 15.96 3.85 12.07
CA HIS A 15 15.87 4.21 13.48
C HIS A 15 15.87 5.72 13.70
N SER A 16 16.73 6.46 12.99
CA SER A 16 16.75 7.93 13.05
C SER A 16 15.42 8.54 12.59
N LEU A 17 14.85 8.05 11.50
CA LEU A 17 13.54 8.49 11.01
C LEU A 17 12.45 8.26 12.06
N HIS A 18 12.31 7.03 12.55
CA HIS A 18 11.25 6.68 13.50
C HIS A 18 11.42 7.29 14.90
N ALA A 19 12.62 7.76 15.25
CA ALA A 19 12.82 8.58 16.44
C ALA A 19 12.29 10.02 16.27
N SER A 20 12.18 10.51 15.04
CA SER A 20 11.83 11.90 14.73
C SER A 20 10.37 12.12 14.33
N VAL A 21 9.69 11.10 13.81
CA VAL A 21 8.31 11.22 13.29
C VAL A 21 7.47 10.00 13.65
N ASP A 22 6.17 10.21 13.88
CA ASP A 22 5.22 9.09 13.93
C ASP A 22 5.14 8.45 12.54
N SER A 23 5.34 7.14 12.50
CA SER A 23 5.23 6.33 11.28
C SER A 23 3.88 6.50 10.55
N ARG A 24 2.79 6.77 11.28
CA ARG A 24 1.45 6.98 10.73
C ARG A 24 1.40 8.25 9.89
N ASP A 25 2.05 9.31 10.36
CA ASP A 25 2.10 10.60 9.70
C ASP A 25 3.07 10.56 8.51
N HIS A 26 4.25 9.97 8.71
CA HIS A 26 5.24 9.83 7.64
C HIS A 26 4.70 9.05 6.43
N THR A 27 3.90 8.01 6.67
CA THR A 27 3.34 7.16 5.61
C THR A 27 1.99 7.64 5.08
N GLU A 28 1.40 8.69 5.63
CA GLU A 28 0.09 9.19 5.21
C GLU A 28 0.01 9.52 3.71
N PRO A 29 0.96 10.26 3.10
CA PRO A 29 0.90 10.57 1.68
C PRO A 29 0.91 9.32 0.80
N ALA A 30 1.73 8.33 1.17
CA ALA A 30 1.82 7.05 0.46
C ALA A 30 0.53 6.23 0.61
N ARG A 31 -0.06 6.18 1.81
CA ARG A 31 -1.35 5.52 2.06
C ARG A 31 -2.45 6.18 1.25
N ARG A 32 -2.49 7.51 1.19
CA ARG A 32 -3.48 8.26 0.40
C ARG A 32 -3.34 7.95 -1.10
N ALA A 33 -2.13 7.99 -1.64
CA ALA A 33 -1.88 7.65 -3.05
C ALA A 33 -2.26 6.19 -3.36
N PHE A 34 -1.90 5.25 -2.47
CA PHE A 34 -2.29 3.86 -2.63
C PHE A 34 -3.81 3.66 -2.59
N MET A 35 -4.56 4.43 -1.80
CA MET A 35 -6.03 4.32 -1.79
C MET A 35 -6.66 4.99 -3.03
N ALA A 36 -6.13 6.12 -3.49
CA ALA A 36 -6.65 6.85 -4.65
C ALA A 36 -6.64 6.03 -5.95
N ARG A 37 -5.69 5.09 -6.09
CA ARG A 37 -5.63 4.21 -7.28
C ARG A 37 -6.94 3.47 -7.55
N PHE A 38 -7.71 3.15 -6.51
CA PHE A 38 -8.93 2.36 -6.65
C PHE A 38 -10.06 3.20 -7.24
N ASP A 39 -10.07 4.51 -6.95
CA ASP A 39 -10.97 5.46 -7.59
C ASP A 39 -10.62 5.59 -9.08
N ASP A 40 -9.32 5.71 -9.42
CA ASP A 40 -8.87 5.80 -10.81
C ASP A 40 -9.05 4.47 -11.58
N GLU A 41 -8.98 3.31 -10.92
CA GLU A 41 -9.21 1.99 -11.53
C GLU A 41 -10.67 1.78 -11.93
N VAL A 42 -11.62 2.28 -11.14
CA VAL A 42 -13.06 2.08 -11.38
C VAL A 42 -13.73 3.19 -12.17
N ASP A 43 -13.11 4.37 -12.23
CA ASP A 43 -13.62 5.56 -12.92
C ASP A 43 -12.48 6.43 -13.51
N PRO A 44 -11.72 5.93 -14.51
CA PRO A 44 -10.61 6.68 -15.11
C PRO A 44 -11.04 8.03 -15.71
N GLY A 45 -12.27 8.10 -16.24
CA GLY A 45 -12.86 9.31 -16.84
C GLY A 45 -13.49 10.28 -15.84
N ARG A 46 -13.63 9.89 -14.56
CA ARG A 46 -14.31 10.67 -13.51
C ARG A 46 -15.76 11.03 -13.87
N GLU A 47 -16.45 10.12 -14.54
CA GLU A 47 -17.80 10.31 -15.05
C GLU A 47 -18.87 9.85 -14.06
N LEU A 48 -18.51 8.98 -13.11
CA LEU A 48 -19.46 8.44 -12.15
C LEU A 48 -19.79 9.48 -11.05
N PRO A 49 -21.04 9.48 -10.56
CA PRO A 49 -21.38 10.16 -9.31
C PRO A 49 -20.47 9.68 -8.17
N GLU A 50 -20.09 10.59 -7.29
CA GLU A 50 -19.12 10.32 -6.23
C GLU A 50 -19.48 9.11 -5.35
N ALA A 51 -20.75 8.98 -4.97
CA ALA A 51 -21.23 7.87 -4.16
C ALA A 51 -21.04 6.51 -4.86
N GLU A 52 -21.29 6.46 -6.17
CA GLU A 52 -21.14 5.22 -6.96
C GLU A 52 -19.67 4.91 -7.21
N ARG A 53 -18.84 5.92 -7.53
CA ARG A 53 -17.39 5.75 -7.62
C ARG A 53 -16.84 5.19 -6.30
N ARG A 54 -17.24 5.75 -5.16
CA ARG A 54 -16.77 5.30 -3.85
C ARG A 54 -17.19 3.86 -3.56
N ARG A 55 -18.45 3.52 -3.82
CA ARG A 55 -18.95 2.15 -3.66
C ARG A 55 -18.14 1.16 -4.50
N ARG A 56 -17.81 1.50 -5.76
CA ARG A 56 -16.99 0.67 -6.64
C ARG A 56 -15.54 0.57 -6.17
N ALA A 57 -14.93 1.68 -5.78
CA ALA A 57 -13.56 1.72 -5.27
C ALA A 57 -13.40 0.85 -4.01
N ASP A 58 -14.38 0.88 -3.10
CA ASP A 58 -14.39 0.02 -1.91
C ASP A 58 -14.46 -1.47 -2.27
N GLN A 59 -15.22 -1.84 -3.31
CA GLN A 59 -15.26 -3.22 -3.81
C GLN A 59 -13.94 -3.62 -4.51
N ALA A 60 -13.36 -2.74 -5.31
CA ALA A 60 -12.06 -2.96 -5.96
C ALA A 60 -10.95 -3.18 -4.92
N LYS A 61 -10.93 -2.36 -3.86
CA LYS A 61 -10.03 -2.53 -2.71
C LYS A 61 -10.20 -3.89 -2.05
N LYS A 62 -11.44 -4.31 -1.76
CA LYS A 62 -11.71 -5.65 -1.18
C LYS A 62 -11.20 -6.76 -2.09
N ALA A 63 -11.49 -6.68 -3.39
CA ALA A 63 -11.04 -7.66 -4.37
C ALA A 63 -9.50 -7.76 -4.43
N TYR A 64 -8.79 -6.63 -4.40
CA TYR A 64 -7.33 -6.58 -4.37
C TYR A 64 -6.74 -7.36 -3.19
N PHE A 65 -7.20 -7.08 -1.98
CA PHE A 65 -6.68 -7.75 -0.78
C PHE A 65 -7.09 -9.23 -0.72
N THR A 66 -8.30 -9.59 -1.17
CA THR A 66 -8.71 -11.00 -1.28
C THR A 66 -7.82 -11.76 -2.26
N ARG A 67 -7.46 -11.17 -3.40
CA ARG A 67 -6.53 -11.78 -4.37
C ARG A 67 -5.14 -12.00 -3.76
N LEU A 68 -4.64 -11.04 -2.98
CA LEU A 68 -3.36 -11.16 -2.28
C LEU A 68 -3.40 -12.30 -1.24
N ALA A 69 -4.47 -12.38 -0.44
CA ALA A 69 -4.67 -13.45 0.53
C ALA A 69 -4.74 -14.83 -0.14
N LEU A 70 -5.46 -14.96 -1.26
CA LEU A 70 -5.54 -16.19 -2.03
C LEU A 70 -4.16 -16.64 -2.53
N ARG A 71 -3.37 -15.71 -3.10
CA ARG A 71 -2.00 -16.00 -3.56
C ARG A 71 -1.10 -16.45 -2.40
N SER A 72 -1.22 -15.82 -1.23
CA SER A 72 -0.49 -16.21 -0.02
C SER A 72 -0.84 -17.64 0.44
N ALA A 73 -2.13 -17.98 0.46
CA ALA A 73 -2.59 -19.33 0.80
C ALA A 73 -2.05 -20.39 -0.19
N GLN A 74 -2.10 -20.09 -1.49
CA GLN A 74 -1.55 -20.95 -2.54
C GLN A 74 -0.03 -21.16 -2.38
N ALA A 75 0.72 -20.10 -2.08
CA ALA A 75 2.17 -20.20 -1.86
C ALA A 75 2.52 -21.06 -0.64
N ARG A 76 1.75 -20.94 0.45
CA ARG A 76 1.94 -21.78 1.65
C ARG A 76 1.64 -23.26 1.39
N ARG A 77 0.64 -23.58 0.58
CA ARG A 77 0.29 -24.96 0.21
C ARG A 77 1.38 -25.66 -0.62
N ARG A 78 2.27 -24.89 -1.27
CA ARG A 78 3.37 -25.41 -2.11
C ARG A 78 4.68 -25.61 -1.36
N ARG A 79 4.77 -25.14 -0.12
CA ARG A 79 5.93 -25.36 0.77
C ARG A 79 5.73 -26.66 1.52
#